data_AF-A0A258KSB2-F1
#
_entry.id   AF-A0A258KSB2-F1
#
_cell.length_a   1.000
_cell.length_b   1.000
_cell.length_c   1.000
_cell.angle_alpha   90.00
_cell.angle_beta   90.00
_cell.angle_gamma   90.00
#
_symmetry.space_group_name_H-M   'P 1'
#
loop_
_entity.id
_entity.type
_entity.pdbx_description
1 polymer ?
#
loop_
_entity_poly.entity_id
_entity_poly.type
_entity_poly.pdbx_seq_one_letter_code
_entity_poly.pdbx_strand_id
1 'polypeptide(L)'
;GLVPPFRVMDVITKANQRAATLPPGAEKILRMEVGQPGTGLPEGARLAAAAALNAGDPLGYTEGLGRDFLRARIAAHYQDWYGVTLSPSRIAVMVRADRSVVWSIAQVLAQPRRRA
;
A
#
# COMPACT_ATOMS: atom_id res chain seq x y z
N GLY A 1 -6.65 -22.95 8.98
CA GLY A 1 -7.56 -22.07 8.21
C GLY A 1 -7.70 -22.63 6.80
N LEU A 2 -8.80 -22.32 6.10
CA LEU A 2 -9.10 -22.83 4.75
C LEU A 2 -8.29 -22.17 3.62
N VAL A 3 -7.50 -21.14 3.93
CA VAL A 3 -6.71 -20.38 2.95
C VAL A 3 -5.23 -20.78 3.09
N PRO A 4 -4.57 -21.20 1.99
CA PRO A 4 -3.13 -21.46 2.00
C PRO A 4 -2.31 -20.22 2.38
N PRO A 5 -1.14 -20.38 3.01
CA PRO A 5 -0.28 -19.26 3.37
C PRO A 5 0.32 -18.58 2.13
N PHE A 6 0.81 -17.35 2.32
CA PHE A 6 1.51 -16.60 1.27
C PHE A 6 2.89 -17.21 1.00
N ARG A 7 2.96 -18.13 0.04
CA ARG A 7 4.13 -18.99 -0.25
C ARG A 7 5.42 -18.25 -0.57
N VAL A 8 5.35 -17.00 -1.04
CA VAL A 8 6.53 -16.17 -1.32
C VAL A 8 7.39 -15.99 -0.06
N MET A 9 6.78 -15.95 1.13
CA MET A 9 7.51 -15.84 2.39
C MET A 9 8.42 -17.05 2.66
N ASP A 10 8.00 -18.25 2.26
CA ASP A 10 8.81 -19.47 2.38
C ASP A 10 10.04 -19.41 1.48
N VAL A 11 9.87 -18.88 0.26
CA VAL A 11 10.96 -18.69 -0.71
C VAL A 11 11.97 -17.68 -0.16
N ILE A 12 11.50 -16.54 0.33
CA ILE A 12 12.34 -15.51 0.96
C ILE A 12 13.11 -16.10 2.14
N THR A 13 12.45 -16.89 2.99
CA THR A 13 13.05 -17.53 4.17
C THR A 13 14.17 -18.48 3.76
N LYS A 14 13.93 -19.37 2.80
CA LYS A 14 14.95 -20.32 2.30
C LYS A 14 16.12 -19.59 1.65
N ALA A 15 15.84 -18.54 0.88
CA ALA A 15 16.89 -17.74 0.25
C ALA A 15 17.75 -16.99 1.28
N ASN A 16 17.15 -16.50 2.37
CA ASN A 16 17.90 -15.90 3.49
C ASN A 16 18.77 -16.94 4.22
N GLN A 17 18.22 -18.12 4.50
CA GLN A 17 18.97 -19.23 5.09
C GLN A 17 20.16 -19.62 4.23
N ARG A 18 19.96 -19.75 2.91
CA ARG A 18 21.05 -20.05 1.97
C ARG A 18 22.11 -18.95 1.98
N ALA A 19 21.71 -17.68 1.94
CA ALA A 19 22.64 -16.55 1.95
C ALA A 19 23.52 -16.55 3.20
N ALA A 20 22.96 -16.90 4.36
CA ALA A 20 23.69 -16.97 5.63
C ALA A 20 24.73 -18.11 5.68
N THR A 21 24.60 -19.14 4.83
CA THR A 21 25.57 -20.25 4.76
C THR A 21 26.75 -19.99 3.83
N LEU A 22 26.75 -18.87 3.10
CA LEU A 22 27.81 -18.57 2.13
C LEU A 22 29.07 -18.04 2.84
N PRO A 23 30.28 -18.51 2.45
CA PRO A 23 31.52 -18.00 3.02
C PRO A 23 31.80 -16.55 2.58
N PRO A 24 32.62 -15.79 3.32
CA PRO A 24 33.05 -14.46 2.90
C PRO A 24 33.67 -14.49 1.49
N GLY A 25 33.23 -13.58 0.62
CA GLY A 25 33.71 -13.49 -0.77
C GLY A 25 33.00 -14.43 -1.77
N ALA A 26 32.08 -15.27 -1.33
CA ALA A 26 31.26 -16.07 -2.24
C ALA A 26 30.34 -15.20 -3.12
N GLU A 27 30.00 -15.72 -4.29
CA GLU A 27 29.00 -15.12 -5.16
C GLU A 27 27.66 -14.98 -4.44
N LYS A 28 27.02 -13.81 -4.62
CA LYS A 28 25.75 -13.49 -3.95
C LYS A 28 24.59 -14.19 -4.66
N ILE A 29 23.55 -14.49 -3.89
CA ILE A 29 22.29 -14.98 -4.44
C ILE A 29 21.59 -13.83 -5.16
N LEU A 30 21.32 -14.01 -6.45
CA LEU A 30 20.44 -13.12 -7.20
C LEU A 30 18.99 -13.37 -6.78
N ARG A 31 18.35 -12.35 -6.21
CA ARG A 31 16.96 -12.42 -5.71
C ARG A 31 16.02 -11.92 -6.79
N MET A 32 15.15 -12.80 -7.29
CA MET A 32 14.16 -12.50 -8.34
C MET A 32 12.72 -12.77 -7.87
N GLU A 33 12.55 -13.15 -6.62
CA GLU A 33 11.25 -13.52 -6.03
C GLU A 33 10.53 -12.36 -5.33
N VAL A 34 11.23 -11.26 -5.07
CA VAL A 34 10.70 -10.12 -4.30
C VAL A 34 9.94 -9.16 -5.23
N GLY A 35 8.63 -9.04 -5.02
CA GLY A 35 7.77 -8.14 -5.80
C GLY A 35 7.63 -6.71 -5.24
N GLN A 36 8.45 -6.31 -4.27
CA GLN A 36 8.41 -4.97 -3.69
C GLN A 36 9.35 -4.01 -4.44
N PRO A 37 9.07 -2.70 -4.47
CA PRO A 37 10.00 -1.72 -5.02
C PRO A 37 11.38 -1.80 -4.35
N GLY A 38 12.44 -1.75 -5.16
CA GLY A 38 13.83 -1.68 -4.65
C GLY A 38 14.24 -0.29 -4.15
N THR A 39 13.45 0.74 -4.46
CA THR A 39 13.68 2.12 -4.04
C THR A 39 12.90 2.43 -2.76
N GLY A 40 13.45 3.31 -1.92
CA GLY A 40 12.77 3.82 -0.74
C GLY A 40 11.60 4.76 -1.07
N LEU A 41 11.04 5.34 -0.01
CA LEU A 41 9.97 6.33 -0.12
C LEU A 41 10.45 7.56 -0.94
N PRO A 42 9.64 8.11 -1.85
CA PRO A 42 9.99 9.34 -2.55
C PRO A 42 10.31 10.49 -1.59
N GLU A 43 11.29 11.33 -1.98
CA GLU A 43 11.85 12.36 -1.09
C GLU A 43 10.79 13.30 -0.51
N GLY A 44 9.84 13.76 -1.32
CA GLY A 44 8.76 14.65 -0.85
C GLY A 44 7.89 14.01 0.23
N ALA A 45 7.60 12.70 0.12
CA ALA A 45 6.85 11.98 1.14
C ALA A 45 7.68 11.74 2.41
N ARG A 46 8.99 11.50 2.26
CA ARG A 46 9.93 11.38 3.38
C ARG A 46 10.00 12.69 4.19
N LEU A 47 10.13 13.83 3.51
CA LEU A 47 10.19 15.15 4.14
C LEU A 47 8.86 15.52 4.81
N ALA A 48 7.72 15.24 4.17
CA ALA A 48 6.40 15.50 4.76
C ALA A 48 6.16 14.67 6.04
N ALA A 49 6.56 13.40 6.03
CA ALA A 49 6.47 12.54 7.21
C ALA A 49 7.37 13.05 8.36
N ALA A 50 8.62 13.42 8.04
CA ALA A 50 9.54 13.99 9.02
C ALA A 50 9.01 15.30 9.62
N ALA A 51 8.46 16.19 8.79
CA ALA A 51 7.87 17.44 9.24
C ALA A 51 6.68 17.20 10.19
N ALA A 52 5.79 16.27 9.86
CA ALA A 52 4.64 15.93 10.70
C ALA A 52 5.06 15.40 12.08
N LEU A 53 6.08 14.53 12.12
CA LEU A 53 6.63 14.01 13.38
C LEU A 53 7.31 15.11 14.22
N ASN A 54 8.05 16.02 13.58
CA ASN A 54 8.77 17.08 14.28
C ASN A 54 7.87 18.23 14.74
N ALA A 55 6.72 18.45 14.09
CA ALA A 55 5.79 19.51 14.43
C ALA A 55 5.01 19.25 15.74
N GLY A 56 5.18 18.08 16.36
CA GLY A 56 4.40 17.68 17.54
C GLY A 56 2.93 17.40 17.23
N ASP A 57 2.60 17.12 15.96
CA ASP A 57 1.26 16.66 15.57
C ASP A 57 0.97 15.36 16.34
N PRO A 58 -0.15 15.26 17.07
CA PRO A 58 -0.51 14.04 17.79
C PRO A 58 -0.78 12.84 16.84
N LEU A 59 -0.90 13.07 15.53
CA LEU A 59 -1.14 12.05 14.51
C LEU A 59 -2.36 11.17 14.85
N GLY A 60 -3.40 11.82 15.38
CA GLY A 60 -4.64 11.18 15.80
C GLY A 60 -5.47 10.64 14.63
N TYR A 61 -6.63 10.08 14.97
CA TYR A 61 -7.58 9.56 13.99
C TYR A 61 -7.99 10.62 12.96
N THR A 62 -8.12 10.17 11.72
CA THR A 62 -8.65 10.98 10.61
C THR A 62 -10.11 10.60 10.32
N GLU A 63 -10.72 11.32 9.39
CA GLU A 63 -12.02 10.98 8.82
C GLU A 63 -12.01 9.55 8.28
N GLY A 64 -13.17 8.88 8.33
CA GLY A 64 -13.29 7.45 8.01
C GLY A 64 -12.92 7.08 6.56
N LEU A 65 -13.00 8.03 5.63
CA LEU A 65 -12.59 7.86 4.23
C LEU A 65 -11.21 8.50 3.93
N GLY A 66 -10.53 9.01 4.96
CA GLY A 66 -9.27 9.73 4.86
C GLY A 66 -9.43 11.25 4.75
N ARG A 67 -8.31 11.94 4.96
CA ARG A 67 -8.23 13.41 5.00
C ARG A 67 -8.68 14.05 3.67
N ASP A 68 -9.49 15.09 3.75
CA ASP A 68 -10.09 15.73 2.57
C ASP A 68 -9.06 16.31 1.60
N PHE A 69 -7.99 16.93 2.12
CA PHE A 69 -6.94 17.48 1.25
C PHE A 69 -6.24 16.40 0.41
N LEU A 70 -6.06 15.20 0.97
CA LEU A 70 -5.42 14.10 0.27
C LEU A 70 -6.34 13.53 -0.82
N ARG A 71 -7.64 13.40 -0.52
CA ARG A 71 -8.65 12.99 -1.48
C ARG A 71 -8.75 13.97 -2.64
N ALA A 72 -8.74 15.28 -2.36
CA ALA A 72 -8.69 16.33 -3.38
C ALA A 72 -7.42 16.27 -4.24
N ARG A 73 -6.25 16.04 -3.61
CA ARG A 73 -4.98 15.93 -4.34
C ARG A 73 -4.95 14.73 -5.28
N ILE A 74 -5.52 13.59 -4.86
CA ILE A 74 -5.66 12.39 -5.71
C ILE A 74 -6.59 12.68 -6.89
N ALA A 75 -7.74 13.33 -6.66
CA ALA A 75 -8.64 13.74 -7.74
C ALA A 75 -7.94 14.63 -8.78
N ALA A 76 -7.17 15.63 -8.33
CA ALA A 76 -6.36 16.47 -9.21
C ALA A 76 -5.32 15.67 -9.99
N HIS A 77 -4.63 14.71 -9.35
CA HIS A 77 -3.68 13.84 -10.04
C HIS A 77 -4.33 13.05 -11.18
N TYR A 78 -5.58 12.60 -11.00
CA TYR A 78 -6.31 11.91 -12.07
C TYR A 78 -6.55 12.81 -13.29
N GLN A 79 -6.84 14.09 -13.06
CA GLN A 79 -6.97 15.06 -14.13
C GLN A 79 -5.61 15.34 -14.79
N ASP A 80 -4.57 15.58 -13.99
CA ASP A 80 -3.23 15.94 -14.46
C ASP A 80 -2.59 14.83 -15.31
N TRP A 81 -2.72 13.58 -14.89
CA TRP A 81 -2.04 12.43 -15.51
C TRP A 81 -2.88 11.67 -16.53
N TYR A 82 -4.20 11.58 -16.29
CA TYR A 82 -5.09 10.75 -17.10
C TYR A 82 -6.17 11.56 -17.82
N GLY A 83 -6.26 12.88 -17.61
CA GLY A 83 -7.31 13.71 -18.18
C GLY A 83 -8.71 13.40 -17.66
N VAL A 84 -8.82 12.68 -16.53
CA VAL A 84 -10.09 12.21 -15.97
C VAL A 84 -10.53 13.13 -14.84
N THR A 85 -11.68 13.77 -15.01
CA THR A 85 -12.32 14.57 -13.96
C THR A 85 -13.03 13.65 -12.96
N LEU A 86 -12.54 13.62 -11.72
CA LEU A 86 -13.04 12.77 -10.64
C LEU A 86 -13.45 13.60 -9.43
N SER A 87 -14.66 13.39 -8.90
CA SER A 87 -15.07 14.01 -7.63
C SER A 87 -14.28 13.43 -6.46
N PRO A 88 -13.73 14.26 -5.54
CA PRO A 88 -13.10 13.78 -4.30
C PRO A 88 -14.01 12.89 -3.45
N SER A 89 -15.34 13.07 -3.55
CA SER A 89 -16.32 12.24 -2.85
C SER A 89 -16.29 10.76 -3.25
N ARG A 90 -15.70 10.44 -4.41
CA ARG A 90 -15.52 9.07 -4.93
C ARG A 90 -14.22 8.41 -4.50
N ILE A 91 -13.36 9.11 -3.76
CA ILE A 91 -12.06 8.60 -3.31
C ILE A 91 -12.14 8.27 -1.82
N ALA A 92 -11.67 7.08 -1.46
CA ALA A 92 -11.42 6.67 -0.08
C ALA A 92 -9.95 6.28 0.07
N VAL A 93 -9.29 6.81 1.11
CA VAL A 93 -7.89 6.50 1.44
C VAL A 93 -7.88 5.33 2.41
N MET A 94 -7.22 4.24 2.01
CA MET A 94 -7.19 2.99 2.76
C MET A 94 -5.76 2.60 3.13
N VAL A 95 -5.63 1.87 4.24
CA VAL A 95 -4.35 1.31 4.67
C VAL A 95 -4.03 0.10 3.80
N ARG A 96 -3.20 0.32 2.77
CA ARG A 96 -2.72 -0.68 1.81
C ARG A 96 -3.82 -1.25 0.89
N ALA A 97 -3.38 -1.78 -0.24
CA ALA A 97 -4.27 -2.34 -1.27
C ALA A 97 -4.98 -3.64 -0.84
N ASP A 98 -4.35 -4.48 -0.03
CA ASP A 98 -4.93 -5.73 0.44
C ASP A 98 -6.22 -5.49 1.25
N ARG A 99 -6.22 -4.46 2.09
CA ARG A 99 -7.41 -4.10 2.88
C ARG A 99 -8.49 -3.42 2.04
N SER A 100 -8.11 -2.61 1.05
CA SER A 100 -9.09 -1.96 0.19
C SER A 100 -9.88 -2.96 -0.65
N VAL A 101 -9.26 -4.07 -1.07
CA VAL A 101 -9.95 -5.15 -1.80
C VAL A 101 -11.00 -5.83 -0.91
N VAL A 102 -10.65 -6.19 0.33
CA VAL A 102 -11.61 -6.80 1.27
C VAL A 102 -12.78 -5.86 1.54
N TRP A 103 -12.50 -4.57 1.78
CA TRP A 103 -13.54 -3.56 1.97
C TRP A 103 -14.45 -3.44 0.74
N SER A 104 -13.88 -3.39 -0.46
CA SER A 104 -14.64 -3.28 -1.71
C SER A 104 -15.57 -4.48 -1.92
N ILE A 105 -15.09 -5.70 -1.68
CA ILE A 105 -15.91 -6.92 -1.77
C ILE A 105 -17.07 -6.85 -0.77
N ALA A 106 -16.78 -6.48 0.48
CA ALA A 106 -17.80 -6.35 1.52
C ALA A 106 -18.89 -5.33 1.14
N GLN A 107 -18.51 -4.19 0.56
CA GLN A 107 -19.46 -3.17 0.10
C GLN A 107 -20.36 -3.67 -1.03
N VAL A 108 -19.83 -4.45 -1.98
CA VAL A 108 -20.64 -5.02 -3.07
C VAL A 108 -21.63 -6.04 -2.52
N LEU A 109 -21.19 -6.92 -1.61
CA LEU A 109 -22.04 -7.97 -1.02
C LEU A 109 -23.12 -7.40 -0.07
N ALA A 110 -22.85 -6.26 0.56
CA ALA A 110 -23.79 -5.61 1.46
C ALA A 110 -24.93 -4.87 0.75
N GLN A 111 -24.85 -4.67 -0.58
CA GLN A 111 -25.91 -3.99 -1.31
C GLN A 111 -27.17 -4.88 -1.39
N PRO A 112 -28.36 -4.34 -1.12
CA PRO A 112 -29.60 -5.10 -1.26
C PRO A 112 -29.72 -5.56 -2.73
N ARG A 113 -30.05 -6.85 -2.93
CA ARG A 113 -30.31 -7.39 -4.27
C ARG A 113 -31.39 -6.53 -4.93
N ARG A 114 -31.03 -5.81 -6.00
CA ARG A 114 -32.02 -5.11 -6.83
C ARG A 114 -33.01 -6.16 -7.33
N ARG A 115 -34.25 -6.12 -6.84
CA ARG A 115 -35.35 -6.89 -7.44
C ARG A 115 -35.57 -6.33 -8.84
N ALA A 116 -35.54 -7.22 -9.84
CA ALA A 116 -36.01 -6.94 -11.20
C ALA A 116 -37.53 -6.77 -11.20
#